data_AF-A0A1G3AVR5-F1
#
_entry.id   AF-A0A1G3AVR5-F1
#
_cell.length_a   1.000
_cell.length_b   1.000
_cell.length_c   1.000
_cell.angle_alpha   90.00
_cell.angle_beta   90.00
_cell.angle_gamma   90.00
#
_symmetry.space_group_name_H-M   'P 1'
#
loop_
_entity.id
_entity.type
_entity.pdbx_description
1 polymer ?
#
loop_
_entity_poly.entity_id
_entity_poly.type
_entity_poly.pdbx_seq_one_letter_code
_entity_poly.pdbx_strand_id
1 'polypeptide(L)'
;MYKKTAIILAFFVIVSLAYKTAYCMSVNLTAGQINEAIKYGQTNRLASPRDFAAPWVVRLDEKDGWATLWTPYHNVAFKAKKAAVERRQLSQSEIFRALYIKESLTFAVSVFGEYMEFARGYNAILYSGDKTVYPVFSYFPDFAEPSSFYPEEPAFVAGCVYKFPIEDMDQNSEVKLLVTSPEGKELKFVFDLVKIK
;
A
#
# COMPACT_ATOMS: atom_id res chain seq x y z
N MET A 1 18.20 13.90 -54.48
CA MET A 1 17.23 14.67 -53.67
C MET A 1 16.62 13.77 -52.57
N TYR A 2 17.44 13.19 -51.68
CA TYR A 2 16.97 12.23 -50.65
C TYR A 2 17.77 12.38 -49.34
N LYS A 3 17.79 13.58 -48.76
CA LYS A 3 18.40 13.85 -47.45
C LYS A 3 17.50 14.76 -46.61
N LYS A 4 16.26 14.33 -46.35
CA LYS A 4 15.39 15.00 -45.35
C LYS A 4 14.49 14.06 -44.53
N THR A 5 14.40 12.78 -44.87
CA THR A 5 13.47 11.83 -44.22
C THR A 5 14.04 11.07 -43.02
N ALA A 6 15.35 11.09 -42.79
CA ALA A 6 15.97 10.32 -41.69
C ALA A 6 15.89 10.99 -40.30
N ILE A 7 15.58 12.28 -40.21
CA ILE A 7 15.61 13.01 -38.93
C ILE A 7 14.27 12.90 -38.16
N ILE A 8 13.16 12.64 -38.85
CA ILE A 8 11.83 12.58 -38.23
C ILE A 8 11.62 11.27 -37.46
N LEU A 9 12.26 10.17 -37.88
CA LEU A 9 12.12 8.86 -37.21
C LEU A 9 12.89 8.80 -35.88
N ALA A 10 14.00 9.53 -35.75
CA ALA A 10 14.80 9.56 -34.52
C ALA A 10 14.10 10.35 -33.38
N PHE A 11 13.25 11.32 -33.71
CA PHE A 11 12.54 12.11 -32.71
C PHE A 11 11.35 11.34 -32.10
N PHE A 12 10.73 10.42 -32.84
CA PHE A 12 9.61 9.62 -32.34
C PHE A 12 10.03 8.48 -31.39
N VAL A 13 11.28 8.02 -31.47
CA VAL A 13 11.82 6.97 -30.59
C VAL A 13 12.26 7.51 -29.22
N ILE A 14 12.64 8.80 -29.13
CA ILE A 14 13.09 9.39 -27.87
C ILE A 14 11.90 9.82 -26.99
N VAL A 15 10.77 10.20 -27.59
CA VAL A 15 9.56 10.63 -26.85
C VAL A 15 8.79 9.44 -26.24
N SER A 16 8.92 8.24 -26.78
CA SER A 16 8.25 7.04 -26.26
C SER A 16 8.89 6.46 -25.00
N LEU A 17 10.14 6.81 -24.66
CA LEU A 17 10.77 6.43 -23.39
C LEU A 17 10.37 7.33 -22.20
N ALA A 18 9.69 8.45 -22.45
CA ALA A 18 9.29 9.37 -21.39
C ALA A 18 7.97 8.98 -20.69
N TYR A 19 7.28 7.95 -21.15
CA TYR A 19 5.96 7.56 -20.65
C TYR A 19 5.91 6.08 -20.29
N LYS A 20 6.54 5.77 -19.15
CA LYS A 20 6.06 4.83 -18.15
C LYS A 20 7.15 4.77 -17.09
N THR A 21 6.96 5.50 -16.01
CA THR A 21 7.66 5.17 -14.77
C THR A 21 7.26 3.73 -14.46
N ALA A 22 8.16 2.78 -14.71
CA ALA A 22 8.00 1.44 -14.20
C ALA A 22 8.06 1.59 -12.70
N TYR A 23 6.91 1.44 -12.05
CA TYR A 23 6.89 1.37 -10.61
C TYR A 23 7.40 -0.02 -10.22
N CYS A 24 8.05 -0.09 -9.08
CA CYS A 24 8.41 -1.34 -8.44
C CYS A 24 8.55 -0.96 -6.99
N MET A 25 7.80 -1.64 -6.14
CA MET A 25 7.91 -1.45 -4.71
C MET A 25 9.37 -1.70 -4.34
N SER A 26 10.05 -0.67 -3.84
CA SER A 26 11.43 -0.78 -3.38
C SER A 26 11.48 -0.62 -1.88
N VAL A 27 12.11 -1.58 -1.23
CA VAL A 27 12.44 -1.49 0.19
C VAL A 27 13.54 -0.46 0.45
N ASN A 28 14.41 -0.21 -0.53
CA ASN A 28 15.51 0.75 -0.45
C ASN A 28 15.30 1.88 -1.46
N LEU A 29 14.68 2.97 -1.02
CA LEU A 29 14.41 4.11 -1.89
C LEU A 29 15.69 4.88 -2.26
N THR A 30 15.80 5.26 -3.53
CA THR A 30 16.79 6.25 -3.97
C THR A 30 16.42 7.65 -3.47
N ALA A 31 17.39 8.57 -3.45
CA ALA A 31 17.14 9.98 -3.12
C ALA A 31 16.05 10.61 -4.02
N GLY A 32 16.02 10.23 -5.31
CA GLY A 32 14.99 10.64 -6.25
C GLY A 32 13.59 10.19 -5.82
N GLN A 33 13.43 8.92 -5.47
CA GLN A 33 12.16 8.35 -5.00
C GLN A 33 11.72 8.94 -3.66
N ILE A 34 12.66 9.24 -2.74
CA ILE A 34 12.36 9.95 -1.49
C ILE A 34 11.78 11.33 -1.77
N ASN A 35 12.41 12.10 -2.66
CA ASN A 35 11.91 13.43 -3.05
C ASN A 35 10.55 13.35 -3.74
N GLU A 36 10.33 12.32 -4.56
CA GLU A 36 9.05 12.06 -5.20
C GLU A 36 7.96 11.76 -4.16
N ALA A 37 8.24 10.93 -3.16
CA ALA A 37 7.33 10.63 -2.06
C ALA A 37 6.99 11.89 -1.25
N ILE A 38 7.99 12.72 -0.94
CA ILE A 38 7.78 14.00 -0.26
C ILE A 38 6.86 14.92 -1.09
N LYS A 39 7.15 15.06 -2.38
CA LYS A 39 6.35 15.88 -3.31
C LYS A 39 4.92 15.35 -3.40
N TYR A 40 4.72 14.04 -3.52
CA TYR A 40 3.41 13.41 -3.51
C TYR A 40 2.63 13.76 -2.24
N GLY A 41 3.27 13.66 -1.07
CA GLY A 41 2.70 14.04 0.22
C GLY A 41 2.25 15.49 0.27
N GLN A 42 3.11 16.41 -0.19
CA GLN A 42 2.85 17.85 -0.19
C GLN A 42 1.72 18.24 -1.16
N THR A 43 1.73 17.71 -2.38
CA THR A 43 0.71 17.97 -3.40
C THR A 43 -0.66 17.45 -2.96
N ASN A 44 -0.70 16.30 -2.30
CA ASN A 44 -1.95 15.67 -1.86
C ASN A 44 -2.29 15.96 -0.39
N ARG A 45 -1.80 17.08 0.17
CA ARG A 45 -2.02 17.43 1.60
C ARG A 45 -3.50 17.53 2.00
N LEU A 46 -4.37 17.95 1.08
CA LEU A 46 -5.82 18.10 1.30
C LEU A 46 -6.64 16.89 0.87
N ALA A 47 -6.02 15.88 0.23
CA ALA A 47 -6.73 14.68 -0.18
C ALA A 47 -7.29 13.93 1.04
N SER A 48 -8.45 13.29 0.91
CA SER A 48 -9.00 12.43 1.96
C SER A 48 -8.02 11.28 2.26
N PRO A 49 -8.09 10.62 3.44
CA PRO A 49 -7.29 9.43 3.71
C PRO A 49 -7.48 8.33 2.64
N ARG A 50 -8.72 8.16 2.16
CA ARG A 50 -9.06 7.22 1.09
C ARG A 50 -8.33 7.55 -0.21
N ASP A 51 -8.42 8.79 -0.68
CA ASP A 51 -7.86 9.18 -1.98
C ASP A 51 -6.33 9.23 -1.93
N PHE A 52 -5.78 9.66 -0.80
CA PHE A 52 -4.35 9.68 -0.57
C PHE A 52 -3.75 8.27 -0.60
N ALA A 53 -4.38 7.31 0.06
CA ALA A 53 -3.86 5.95 0.15
C ALA A 53 -4.19 5.09 -1.08
N ALA A 54 -5.05 5.56 -2.00
CA ALA A 54 -5.58 4.76 -3.11
C ALA A 54 -4.53 3.95 -3.90
N PRO A 55 -3.31 4.46 -4.21
CA PRO A 55 -2.30 3.67 -4.91
C PRO A 55 -1.79 2.43 -4.17
N TRP A 56 -2.01 2.36 -2.85
CA TRP A 56 -1.54 1.28 -1.97
C TRP A 56 -2.67 0.38 -1.47
N VAL A 57 -3.90 0.61 -1.92
CA VAL A 57 -5.09 -0.08 -1.39
C VAL A 57 -5.70 -1.00 -2.44
N VAL A 58 -5.90 -2.24 -2.05
CA VAL A 58 -6.77 -3.19 -2.77
C VAL A 58 -8.09 -3.25 -2.03
N ARG A 59 -9.20 -3.02 -2.74
CA ARG A 59 -10.56 -3.07 -2.19
C ARG A 59 -11.28 -4.28 -2.77
N LEU A 60 -12.03 -4.97 -1.92
CA LEU A 60 -13.01 -5.96 -2.34
C LEU A 60 -14.34 -5.26 -2.58
N ASP A 61 -15.42 -6.04 -2.62
CA ASP A 61 -16.77 -5.51 -2.59
C ASP A 61 -16.97 -4.60 -1.37
N GLU A 62 -17.92 -3.67 -1.48
CA GLU A 62 -18.10 -2.54 -0.56
C GLU A 62 -18.19 -2.94 0.92
N LYS A 63 -18.74 -4.14 1.18
CA LYS A 63 -18.99 -4.71 2.51
C LYS A 63 -18.00 -5.80 2.93
N ASP A 64 -17.04 -6.16 2.07
CA ASP A 64 -16.10 -7.24 2.35
C ASP A 64 -14.79 -6.76 2.96
N GLY A 65 -14.34 -5.56 2.57
CA GLY A 65 -13.17 -4.93 3.19
C GLY A 65 -12.14 -4.40 2.22
N TRP A 66 -11.00 -3.98 2.78
CA TRP A 66 -9.86 -3.48 2.01
C TRP A 66 -8.55 -3.78 2.73
N ALA A 67 -7.47 -3.82 1.96
CA ALA A 67 -6.13 -3.99 2.49
C ALA A 67 -5.21 -2.89 1.93
N THR A 68 -4.41 -2.30 2.81
CA THR A 68 -3.42 -1.27 2.49
C THR A 68 -2.02 -1.83 2.68
N LEU A 69 -1.17 -1.70 1.66
CA LEU A 69 0.24 -2.06 1.72
C LEU A 69 1.10 -0.87 2.16
N TRP A 70 1.83 -1.01 3.26
CA TRP A 70 2.68 0.05 3.79
C TRP A 70 4.12 -0.12 3.30
N THR A 71 4.48 0.66 2.28
CA THR A 71 5.84 0.72 1.72
C THR A 71 6.65 1.86 2.34
N PRO A 72 8.00 1.86 2.22
CA PRO A 72 8.81 3.02 2.58
C PRO A 72 8.36 4.30 1.88
N TYR A 73 7.96 4.21 0.61
CA TYR A 73 7.48 5.37 -0.15
C TYR A 73 6.19 5.90 0.47
N HIS A 74 5.21 5.02 0.72
CA HIS A 74 3.96 5.39 1.39
C HIS A 74 4.24 6.09 2.73
N ASN A 75 5.15 5.54 3.54
CA ASN A 75 5.48 6.09 4.85
C ASN A 75 6.07 7.50 4.75
N VAL A 76 7.03 7.72 3.84
CA VAL A 76 7.62 9.05 3.60
C VAL A 76 6.55 10.02 3.10
N ALA A 77 5.74 9.59 2.12
CA ALA A 77 4.65 10.41 1.57
C ALA A 77 3.63 10.82 2.64
N PHE A 78 3.22 9.87 3.49
CA PHE A 78 2.28 10.12 4.59
C PHE A 78 2.84 11.11 5.62
N LYS A 79 4.12 10.97 5.99
CA LYS A 79 4.78 11.93 6.88
C LYS A 79 4.91 13.31 6.23
N ALA A 80 5.24 13.39 4.94
CA ALA A 80 5.31 14.65 4.21
C ALA A 80 3.94 15.34 4.10
N LYS A 81 2.86 14.57 3.91
CA LYS A 81 1.48 15.07 3.95
C LYS A 81 1.18 15.71 5.30
N LYS A 82 1.48 15.02 6.41
CA LYS A 82 1.27 15.53 7.77
C LYS A 82 2.06 16.83 8.01
N ALA A 83 3.35 16.86 7.67
CA ALA A 83 4.18 18.06 7.79
C ALA A 83 3.64 19.24 6.97
N ALA A 84 3.16 18.99 5.75
CA ALA A 84 2.57 20.01 4.89
C ALA A 84 1.25 20.58 5.42
N VAL A 85 0.41 19.76 6.06
CA VAL A 85 -0.79 20.22 6.79
C VAL A 85 -0.39 21.12 7.97
N GLU A 86 0.67 20.73 8.70
CA GLU A 86 1.26 21.49 9.81
C GLU A 86 2.07 22.72 9.35
N ARG A 87 2.10 23.01 8.03
CA ARG A 87 2.83 24.13 7.41
C ARG A 87 4.34 24.15 7.72
N ARG A 88 4.95 22.98 7.87
CA ARG A 88 6.39 22.80 8.09
C ARG A 88 7.00 21.90 7.03
N GLN A 89 8.33 21.89 6.99
CA GLN A 89 9.06 20.89 6.21
C GLN A 89 9.19 19.58 6.99
N LEU A 90 9.26 18.48 6.25
CA LEU A 90 9.59 17.18 6.81
C LEU A 90 11.08 17.14 7.13
N SER A 91 11.44 16.81 8.37
CA SER A 91 12.84 16.77 8.78
C SER A 91 13.55 15.49 8.34
N GLN A 92 14.88 15.53 8.27
CA GLN A 92 15.70 14.35 7.94
C GLN A 92 15.49 13.18 8.91
N SER A 93 15.34 13.46 10.21
CA SER A 93 15.10 12.42 11.21
C SER A 93 13.74 11.74 11.02
N GLU A 94 12.71 12.47 10.60
CA GLU A 94 11.41 11.90 10.25
C GLU A 94 11.48 11.06 8.97
N ILE A 95 12.24 11.50 7.97
CA ILE A 95 12.49 10.74 6.74
C ILE A 95 13.16 9.40 7.08
N PHE A 96 14.25 9.42 7.86
CA PHE A 96 14.94 8.19 8.24
C PHE A 96 14.03 7.23 9.02
N ARG A 97 13.19 7.75 9.93
CA ARG A 97 12.20 6.94 10.66
C ARG A 97 11.13 6.37 9.74
N ALA A 98 10.70 7.10 8.71
CA ALA A 98 9.70 6.64 7.75
C ALA A 98 10.23 5.58 6.79
N LEU A 99 11.51 5.68 6.41
CA LEU A 99 12.22 4.70 5.59
C LEU A 99 12.50 3.40 6.34
N TYR A 100 12.65 3.47 7.66
CA TYR A 100 12.95 2.31 8.48
C TYR A 100 11.76 1.35 8.56
N ILE A 101 11.85 0.24 7.83
CA ILE A 101 10.99 -0.93 7.99
C ILE A 101 11.81 -2.06 8.63
N LYS A 102 11.32 -2.62 9.75
CA LYS A 102 12.02 -3.67 10.52
C LYS A 102 11.93 -5.02 9.79
N GLU A 103 12.69 -5.20 8.71
CA GLU A 103 12.80 -6.45 7.93
C GLU A 103 11.46 -7.09 7.52
N SER A 104 10.36 -6.33 7.64
CA SER A 104 9.00 -6.82 7.50
C SER A 104 8.15 -5.83 6.74
N LEU A 105 7.33 -6.33 5.82
CA LEU A 105 6.35 -5.56 5.09
C LEU A 105 5.00 -5.62 5.81
N THR A 106 4.32 -4.47 5.93
CA THR A 106 3.10 -4.36 6.73
C THR A 106 1.87 -4.24 5.83
N PHE A 107 0.87 -5.08 6.11
CA PHE A 107 -0.47 -4.99 5.54
C PHE A 107 -1.44 -4.58 6.64
N ALA A 108 -2.17 -3.48 6.44
CA ALA A 108 -3.28 -3.09 7.29
C ALA A 108 -4.59 -3.47 6.58
N VAL A 109 -5.37 -4.36 7.18
CA VAL A 109 -6.57 -4.94 6.59
C VAL A 109 -7.78 -4.51 7.40
N SER A 110 -8.74 -3.88 6.73
CA SER A 110 -10.05 -3.60 7.29
C SER A 110 -11.02 -4.70 6.90
N VAL A 111 -11.57 -5.37 7.91
CA VAL A 111 -12.59 -6.41 7.79
C VAL A 111 -13.88 -5.91 8.44
N PHE A 112 -15.01 -6.45 7.99
CA PHE A 112 -16.35 -6.10 8.48
C PHE A 112 -16.99 -7.25 9.25
N GLY A 113 -17.83 -6.92 10.22
CA GLY A 113 -18.50 -7.90 11.08
C GLY A 113 -19.78 -7.35 11.72
N GLU A 114 -20.50 -8.25 12.39
CA GLU A 114 -21.84 -7.99 12.95
C GLU A 114 -21.82 -7.53 14.42
N TYR A 115 -20.73 -7.82 15.16
CA TYR A 115 -20.57 -7.49 16.59
C TYR A 115 -19.18 -6.87 16.85
N MET A 116 -18.96 -6.21 17.99
CA MET A 116 -17.74 -5.42 18.21
C MET A 116 -16.46 -6.25 18.34
N GLU A 117 -16.52 -7.45 18.92
CA GLU A 117 -15.36 -8.28 19.26
C GLU A 117 -14.93 -9.26 18.15
N PHE A 118 -15.57 -9.17 16.97
CA PHE A 118 -15.45 -10.17 15.89
C PHE A 118 -14.04 -10.30 15.29
N ALA A 119 -13.20 -9.27 15.46
CA ALA A 119 -11.90 -9.18 14.79
C ALA A 119 -10.89 -10.23 15.28
N ARG A 120 -11.11 -10.81 16.48
CA ARG A 120 -10.20 -11.81 17.04
C ARG A 120 -10.24 -13.10 16.22
N GLY A 121 -9.08 -13.67 15.93
CA GLY A 121 -8.95 -14.98 15.29
C GLY A 121 -8.94 -14.93 13.76
N TYR A 122 -8.97 -13.75 13.15
CA TYR A 122 -8.61 -13.63 11.75
C TYR A 122 -7.16 -14.06 11.54
N ASN A 123 -6.92 -14.85 10.50
CA ASN A 123 -5.58 -15.30 10.12
C ASN A 123 -5.20 -14.71 8.76
N ALA A 124 -3.91 -14.59 8.49
CA ALA A 124 -3.41 -14.14 7.20
C ALA A 124 -2.27 -15.03 6.68
N ILE A 125 -2.28 -15.24 5.36
CA ILE A 125 -1.23 -15.93 4.61
C ILE A 125 -0.91 -15.06 3.39
N LEU A 126 0.37 -14.87 3.11
CA LEU A 126 0.83 -14.16 1.92
C LEU A 126 1.41 -15.17 0.93
N TYR A 127 0.95 -15.13 -0.31
CA TYR A 127 1.51 -15.91 -1.41
C TYR A 127 2.35 -15.00 -2.30
N SER A 128 3.62 -15.34 -2.49
CA SER A 128 4.56 -14.65 -3.38
C SER A 128 5.16 -15.67 -4.35
N GLY A 129 4.68 -15.67 -5.59
CA GLY A 129 4.90 -16.79 -6.52
C GLY A 129 4.41 -18.11 -5.92
N ASP A 130 5.29 -19.12 -5.90
CA ASP A 130 5.01 -20.44 -5.31
C ASP A 130 5.28 -20.50 -3.80
N LYS A 131 5.77 -19.42 -3.19
CA LYS A 131 6.06 -19.38 -1.75
C LYS A 131 4.81 -19.03 -0.96
N THR A 132 4.61 -19.78 0.12
CA THR A 132 3.66 -19.45 1.19
C THR A 132 4.43 -18.80 2.33
N VAL A 133 4.06 -17.57 2.68
CA VAL A 133 4.75 -16.75 3.69
C VAL A 133 3.77 -16.46 4.83
N TYR A 134 4.20 -16.75 6.06
CA TYR A 134 3.40 -16.53 7.27
C TYR A 134 3.78 -15.21 7.95
N PRO A 135 2.84 -14.56 8.66
CA PRO A 135 3.13 -13.31 9.33
C PRO A 135 4.03 -13.56 10.56
N VAL A 136 5.07 -12.74 10.71
CA VAL A 136 5.92 -12.71 11.92
C VAL A 136 5.29 -11.89 13.05
N PHE A 137 4.25 -11.11 12.72
CA PHE A 137 3.47 -10.35 13.69
C PHE A 137 2.05 -10.16 13.18
N SER A 138 1.09 -10.28 14.10
CA SER A 138 -0.32 -9.98 13.85
C SER A 138 -0.87 -9.15 15.00
N TYR A 139 -1.72 -8.18 14.68
CA TYR A 139 -2.44 -7.36 15.65
C TYR A 139 -3.92 -7.28 15.26
N PHE A 140 -4.76 -7.36 16.28
CA PHE A 140 -6.21 -7.25 16.19
C PHE A 140 -6.68 -6.28 17.27
N PRO A 141 -7.62 -5.38 16.98
CA PRO A 141 -8.23 -4.57 18.01
C PRO A 141 -9.10 -5.43 18.93
N ASP A 142 -9.19 -5.06 20.21
CA ASP A 142 -10.10 -5.73 21.15
C ASP A 142 -11.58 -5.47 20.79
N PHE A 143 -11.86 -4.27 20.26
CA PHE A 143 -13.20 -3.84 19.84
C PHE A 143 -13.11 -3.12 18.49
N ALA A 144 -14.03 -3.46 17.59
CA ALA A 144 -14.23 -2.83 16.30
C ALA A 144 -14.95 -1.49 16.44
N GLU A 145 -14.80 -0.64 15.43
CA GLU A 145 -15.49 0.64 15.36
C GLU A 145 -16.81 0.49 14.58
N PRO A 146 -17.83 1.33 14.83
CA PRO A 146 -19.01 1.38 13.98
C PRO A 146 -18.62 1.62 12.53
N SER A 147 -19.20 0.83 11.63
CA SER A 147 -18.95 0.97 10.20
C SER A 147 -19.76 2.13 9.62
N SER A 148 -19.48 2.49 8.36
CA SER A 148 -20.32 3.44 7.60
C SER A 148 -21.73 2.92 7.31
N PHE A 149 -21.98 1.63 7.53
CA PHE A 149 -23.28 0.99 7.37
C PHE A 149 -24.06 0.91 8.68
N TYR A 150 -23.46 1.25 9.83
CA TYR A 150 -24.15 1.17 11.11
C TYR A 150 -25.42 2.06 11.12
N PRO A 151 -26.58 1.56 11.59
CA PRO A 151 -26.80 0.30 12.31
C PRO A 151 -27.09 -0.94 11.43
N GLU A 152 -27.15 -0.79 10.10
CA GLU A 152 -27.32 -1.90 9.17
C GLU A 152 -26.05 -2.77 9.03
N GLU A 153 -26.23 -4.01 8.54
CA GLU A 153 -25.11 -4.94 8.36
C GLU A 153 -24.28 -4.65 7.10
N PRO A 154 -22.94 -4.80 7.18
CA PRO A 154 -22.17 -5.13 8.39
C PRO A 154 -21.96 -3.92 9.30
N ALA A 155 -22.35 -4.06 10.57
CA ALA A 155 -22.46 -2.94 11.51
C ALA A 155 -21.11 -2.41 12.02
N PHE A 156 -20.06 -3.24 11.99
CA PHE A 156 -18.75 -2.89 12.55
C PHE A 156 -17.61 -3.13 11.57
N VAL A 157 -16.51 -2.40 11.74
CA VAL A 157 -15.28 -2.51 10.97
C VAL A 157 -14.06 -2.55 11.90
N ALA A 158 -13.12 -3.46 11.62
CA ALA A 158 -11.91 -3.64 12.41
C ALA A 158 -10.65 -3.58 11.54
N GLY A 159 -9.64 -2.82 11.99
CA GLY A 159 -8.33 -2.74 11.36
C GLY A 159 -7.34 -3.75 11.94
N CYS A 160 -7.17 -4.87 11.25
CA CYS A 160 -6.15 -5.88 11.54
C CYS A 160 -4.81 -5.47 10.92
N VAL A 161 -3.69 -5.85 11.53
CA VAL A 161 -2.35 -5.58 10.99
C VAL A 161 -1.55 -6.87 10.95
N TYR A 162 -0.95 -7.15 9.78
CA TYR A 162 -0.09 -8.31 9.56
C TYR A 162 1.27 -7.84 9.05
N LYS A 163 2.34 -8.40 9.58
CA LYS A 163 3.70 -8.15 9.10
C LYS A 163 4.32 -9.43 8.61
N PHE A 164 4.84 -9.41 7.39
CA PHE A 164 5.49 -10.54 6.73
C PHE A 164 6.98 -10.25 6.53
N PRO A 165 7.87 -11.26 6.64
CA PRO A 165 9.29 -11.09 6.38
C PRO A 165 9.52 -10.68 4.93
N ILE A 166 10.39 -9.68 4.71
CA ILE A 166 10.65 -9.13 3.37
C ILE A 166 11.50 -10.07 2.51
N GLU A 167 12.40 -10.82 3.13
CA GLU A 167 13.35 -11.71 2.44
C GLU A 167 12.66 -12.82 1.62
N ASP A 168 11.42 -13.16 1.98
CA ASP A 168 10.61 -14.15 1.28
C ASP A 168 9.72 -13.57 0.18
N MET A 169 9.79 -12.26 -0.06
CA MET A 169 8.94 -11.57 -1.03
C MET A 169 9.68 -11.23 -2.33
N ASP A 170 9.11 -11.63 -3.46
CA ASP A 170 9.49 -11.07 -4.76
C ASP A 170 8.81 -9.71 -4.96
N GLN A 171 9.61 -8.64 -4.97
CA GLN A 171 9.14 -7.26 -5.11
C GLN A 171 8.72 -6.92 -6.55
N ASN A 172 9.06 -7.78 -7.52
CA ASN A 172 8.76 -7.59 -8.94
C ASN A 172 7.59 -8.44 -9.43
N SER A 173 6.83 -9.05 -8.52
CA SER A 173 5.69 -9.90 -8.85
C SER A 173 4.40 -9.40 -8.21
N GLU A 174 3.29 -10.02 -8.63
CA GLU A 174 2.08 -9.96 -7.84
C GLU A 174 2.26 -10.76 -6.54
N VAL A 175 1.64 -10.28 -5.47
CA VAL A 175 1.49 -11.01 -4.21
C VAL A 175 0.02 -11.07 -3.83
N LYS A 176 -0.40 -12.21 -3.28
CA LYS A 176 -1.79 -12.43 -2.87
C LYS A 176 -1.83 -12.58 -1.36
N LEU A 177 -2.48 -11.63 -0.69
CA LEU A 177 -2.80 -11.70 0.72
C LEU A 177 -4.16 -12.40 0.88
N LEU A 178 -4.15 -13.58 1.49
CA LEU A 178 -5.34 -14.30 1.91
C LEU A 178 -5.58 -14.02 3.39
N VAL A 179 -6.77 -13.52 3.72
CA VAL A 179 -7.22 -13.32 5.09
C VAL A 179 -8.42 -14.22 5.34
N THR A 180 -8.39 -15.00 6.42
CA THR A 180 -9.43 -15.99 6.73
C THR A 180 -10.06 -15.66 8.08
N SER A 181 -11.39 -15.54 8.12
CA SER A 181 -12.13 -15.34 9.36
C SER A 181 -12.13 -16.61 10.24
N PRO A 182 -12.45 -16.50 11.54
CA PRO A 182 -12.61 -17.67 12.42
C PRO A 182 -13.61 -18.71 11.90
N GLU A 183 -14.61 -18.27 11.16
CA GLU A 183 -15.68 -19.08 10.55
C GLU A 183 -15.27 -19.67 9.18
N GLY A 184 -14.06 -19.36 8.69
CA GLY A 184 -13.54 -19.87 7.43
C GLY A 184 -13.85 -19.02 6.20
N LYS A 185 -14.42 -17.81 6.35
CA LYS A 185 -14.63 -16.91 5.20
C LYS A 185 -13.28 -16.40 4.71
N GLU A 186 -13.00 -16.55 3.41
CA GLU A 186 -11.77 -16.09 2.77
C GLU A 186 -11.93 -14.74 2.09
N LEU A 187 -10.98 -13.84 2.34
CA LEU A 187 -10.83 -12.54 1.68
C LEU A 187 -9.48 -12.52 0.94
N LYS A 188 -9.49 -12.24 -0.36
CA LYS A 188 -8.32 -12.37 -1.24
C LYS A 188 -7.94 -11.01 -1.83
N PHE A 189 -6.85 -10.44 -1.37
CA PHE A 189 -6.32 -9.17 -1.86
C PHE A 189 -5.10 -9.42 -2.75
N VAL A 190 -5.17 -9.02 -4.02
CA VAL A 190 -4.07 -9.18 -4.98
C VAL A 190 -3.38 -7.83 -5.19
N PHE A 191 -2.10 -7.77 -4.85
CA PHE A 191 -1.27 -6.58 -4.99
C PHE A 191 -0.25 -6.79 -6.10
N ASP A 192 -0.32 -5.95 -7.14
CA ASP A 192 0.72 -5.87 -8.16
C ASP A 192 1.84 -4.95 -7.66
N LEU A 193 2.92 -5.53 -7.13
CA LEU A 193 4.02 -4.77 -6.54
C LEU A 193 4.80 -3.96 -7.58
N VAL A 194 4.68 -4.29 -8.87
CA VAL A 194 5.23 -3.51 -10.00
C VAL A 194 4.39 -2.25 -10.27
N LYS A 195 3.18 -2.13 -9.72
CA LYS A 195 2.36 -0.91 -9.86
C LYS A 195 2.35 -0.05 -8.60
N ILE A 196 2.91 -0.55 -7.50
CA ILE A 196 2.91 0.11 -6.19
C ILE A 196 4.28 0.74 -5.94
N LYS A 197 4.28 1.95 -5.37
CA LYS A 197 5.51 2.66 -4.97
C LYS A 197 5.91 2.34 -3.55
#